data_AF-A0A962G2Z8-F1
#
_entry.id   AF-A0A962G2Z8-F1
#
_cell.length_a   1.000
_cell.length_b   1.000
_cell.length_c   1.000
_cell.angle_alpha   90.00
_cell.angle_beta   90.00
_cell.angle_gamma   90.00
#
_symmetry.space_group_name_H-M   'P 1'
#
loop_
_entity.id
_entity.type
_entity.pdbx_description
1 polymer ?
#
loop_
_entity_poly.entity_id
_entity_poly.type
_entity_poly.pdbx_seq_one_letter_code
_entity_poly.pdbx_strand_id
1 'polypeptide(L)'
;MDAGDNATVLPRVTVEDDRADIAPARDVDGDSLHAVTSSDTASLLVSLPGVSVNPAGGVSGLPSIRGLADDRLRIAVDGADISASCPNHMNPALSYLLPADVGSITVYPGITPVSVGGDS
;
A
#
# COMPACT_ATOMS: atom_id res chain seq x y z
N MET A 1 51.38 -30.14 23.55
CA MET A 1 50.53 -28.99 23.20
C MET A 1 50.04 -29.21 21.79
N ASP A 2 48.82 -29.73 21.63
CA ASP A 2 47.97 -29.43 20.47
C ASP A 2 46.56 -29.95 20.78
N ALA A 3 45.62 -29.05 21.02
CA ALA A 3 44.21 -29.37 21.24
C ALA A 3 43.50 -29.11 19.92
N GLY A 4 43.22 -30.19 19.18
CA GLY A 4 42.56 -30.13 17.89
C GLY A 4 41.16 -29.52 18.00
N ASP A 5 41.04 -28.32 17.44
CA ASP A 5 39.80 -27.58 17.22
C ASP A 5 38.92 -28.32 16.22
N ASN A 6 38.05 -29.20 16.73
CA ASN A 6 37.10 -29.94 15.91
C ASN A 6 35.79 -29.14 15.79
N ALA A 7 35.85 -28.00 15.09
CA ALA A 7 34.69 -27.18 14.82
C ALA A 7 33.72 -27.93 13.89
N THR A 8 32.51 -28.18 14.37
CA THR A 8 31.44 -28.83 13.59
C THR A 8 31.04 -27.94 12.42
N VAL A 9 31.47 -28.30 11.21
CA VAL A 9 31.06 -27.62 9.98
C VAL A 9 29.66 -28.10 9.59
N LEU A 10 28.70 -27.19 9.62
CA LEU A 10 27.32 -27.47 9.20
C LEU A 10 27.22 -27.46 7.66
N PRO A 11 26.35 -28.31 7.09
CA PRO A 11 26.09 -28.31 5.65
C PRO A 11 25.44 -26.99 5.20
N ARG A 12 25.75 -26.58 3.97
CA ARG A 12 25.14 -25.40 3.34
C ARG A 12 23.63 -25.60 3.23
N VAL A 13 22.86 -24.75 3.92
CA VAL A 13 21.42 -24.63 3.75
C VAL A 13 21.16 -23.61 2.64
N THR A 14 20.53 -24.04 1.56
CA THR A 14 19.92 -23.11 0.60
C THR A 14 18.59 -22.66 1.20
N VAL A 15 18.43 -21.36 1.38
CA VAL A 15 17.15 -20.78 1.81
C VAL A 15 16.28 -20.65 0.57
N GLU A 16 15.29 -21.51 0.44
CA GLU A 16 14.19 -21.37 -0.51
C GLU A 16 13.01 -20.77 0.27
N ASP A 17 12.45 -19.67 -0.22
CA ASP A 17 11.32 -18.99 0.38
C ASP A 17 10.10 -19.21 -0.52
N ASP A 18 9.07 -19.85 0.02
CA ASP A 18 7.74 -19.71 -0.56
C ASP A 18 7.23 -18.36 -0.07
N ARG A 19 7.03 -17.42 -1.01
CA ARG A 19 6.51 -16.08 -0.73
C ARG A 19 5.25 -16.28 0.12
N ALA A 20 5.35 -15.99 1.42
CA ALA A 20 4.22 -16.14 2.31
C ALA A 20 3.03 -15.39 1.69
N ASP A 21 1.83 -15.94 1.81
CA ASP A 21 0.59 -15.22 1.52
C ASP A 21 0.41 -14.13 2.57
N ILE A 22 1.30 -13.14 2.55
CA ILE A 22 1.11 -11.85 3.18
C ILE A 22 -0.15 -11.32 2.54
N ALA A 23 -1.18 -11.00 3.35
CA ALA A 23 -2.53 -10.67 2.90
C ALA A 23 -2.50 -10.07 1.49
N PRO A 24 -2.92 -10.83 0.46
CA PRO A 24 -2.48 -10.58 -0.91
C PRO A 24 -2.85 -9.17 -1.31
N ALA A 25 -1.96 -8.56 -2.08
CA ALA A 25 -2.23 -7.30 -2.75
C ALA A 25 -3.62 -7.38 -3.41
N ARG A 26 -4.40 -6.33 -3.23
CA ARG A 26 -5.72 -6.22 -3.84
C ARG A 26 -5.57 -5.33 -5.06
N ASP A 27 -5.60 -5.97 -6.21
CA ASP A 27 -5.58 -5.30 -7.49
C ASP A 27 -7.03 -5.01 -7.93
N VAL A 28 -7.25 -3.78 -8.34
CA VAL A 28 -8.52 -3.28 -8.88
C VAL A 28 -8.22 -2.65 -10.23
N ASP A 29 -8.71 -3.27 -11.29
CA ASP A 29 -8.45 -2.84 -12.67
C ASP A 29 -9.45 -1.76 -13.11
N GLY A 30 -9.05 -0.93 -14.08
CA GLY A 30 -9.82 0.22 -14.57
C GLY A 30 -11.27 -0.07 -14.93
N ASP A 31 -11.56 -1.23 -15.52
CA ASP A 31 -12.94 -1.62 -15.86
C ASP A 31 -13.86 -1.70 -14.63
N SER A 32 -13.32 -2.17 -13.50
CA SER A 32 -14.05 -2.22 -12.23
C SER A 32 -14.12 -0.87 -11.51
N LEU A 33 -13.21 0.07 -11.83
CA LEU A 33 -13.16 1.43 -11.28
C LEU A 33 -14.17 2.36 -11.97
N HIS A 34 -14.43 2.17 -13.26
CA HIS A 34 -15.31 3.03 -14.06
C HIS A 34 -16.78 3.03 -13.61
N ALA A 35 -17.19 2.10 -12.75
CA ALA A 35 -18.53 2.10 -12.16
C ALA A 35 -18.72 3.21 -11.10
N VAL A 36 -17.64 3.82 -10.59
CA VAL A 36 -17.70 4.86 -9.56
C VAL A 36 -17.82 6.24 -10.20
N THR A 37 -18.99 6.85 -10.07
CA THR A 37 -19.25 8.22 -10.54
C THR A 37 -18.99 9.22 -9.42
N SER A 38 -17.72 9.53 -9.16
CA SER A 38 -17.29 10.48 -8.13
C SER A 38 -16.23 11.42 -8.68
N SER A 39 -16.10 12.60 -8.07
CA SER A 39 -14.97 13.51 -8.31
C SER A 39 -13.83 13.29 -7.31
N ASP A 40 -14.03 12.43 -6.32
CA ASP A 40 -13.04 12.10 -5.28
C ASP A 40 -12.39 10.75 -5.57
N THR A 41 -11.08 10.74 -5.82
CA THR A 41 -10.32 9.52 -6.13
C THR A 41 -10.27 8.54 -4.97
N ALA A 42 -10.36 9.01 -3.72
CA ALA A 42 -10.43 8.10 -2.58
C ALA A 42 -11.67 7.19 -2.62
N SER A 43 -12.75 7.64 -3.30
CA SER A 43 -13.98 6.84 -3.44
C SER A 43 -13.79 5.55 -4.23
N LEU A 44 -12.73 5.44 -5.04
CA LEU A 44 -12.39 4.20 -5.75
C LEU A 44 -12.01 3.06 -4.80
N LEU A 45 -11.61 3.38 -3.58
CA LEU A 45 -11.10 2.42 -2.60
C LEU A 45 -12.18 1.81 -1.70
N VAL A 46 -13.41 2.37 -1.69
CA VAL A 46 -14.44 2.00 -0.70
C VAL A 46 -15.01 0.59 -0.89
N SER A 47 -14.81 0.00 -2.07
CA SER A 47 -15.19 -1.39 -2.36
C SER A 47 -14.22 -2.41 -1.73
N LEU A 48 -13.05 -1.95 -1.27
CA LEU A 48 -12.01 -2.81 -0.71
C LEU A 48 -12.27 -3.13 0.77
N PRO A 49 -12.27 -4.43 1.16
CA PRO A 49 -12.46 -4.82 2.55
C PRO A 49 -11.40 -4.23 3.49
N GLY A 50 -11.85 -3.65 4.61
CA GLY A 50 -10.97 -3.03 5.58
C GLY A 50 -10.48 -1.64 5.20
N VAL A 51 -10.98 -1.07 4.10
CA VAL A 51 -10.78 0.32 3.73
C VAL A 51 -12.02 1.15 4.08
N SER A 52 -11.80 2.33 4.61
CA SER A 52 -12.81 3.38 4.77
C SER A 52 -12.28 4.70 4.22
N VAL A 53 -13.17 5.64 3.92
CA VAL A 53 -12.80 6.99 3.48
C VAL A 53 -13.47 7.98 4.39
N ASN A 54 -12.67 8.83 5.02
CA ASN A 54 -13.14 9.94 5.82
C ASN A 54 -13.31 11.16 4.89
N PRO A 55 -14.51 11.74 4.76
CA PRO A 55 -14.70 12.90 3.91
C PRO A 55 -14.01 14.14 4.51
N ALA A 56 -13.13 14.79 3.75
CA ALA A 56 -12.57 16.11 4.08
C ALA A 56 -12.94 17.17 3.03
N GLY A 57 -14.11 17.00 2.40
CA GLY A 57 -14.59 17.84 1.29
C GLY A 57 -15.20 16.98 0.18
N GLY A 58 -15.48 17.58 -0.98
CA GLY A 58 -16.05 16.87 -2.13
C GLY A 58 -15.05 16.15 -3.03
N VAL A 59 -13.74 16.39 -2.84
CA VAL A 59 -12.62 15.85 -3.67
C VAL A 59 -11.39 15.46 -2.84
N SER A 60 -11.52 15.51 -1.51
CA SER A 60 -10.39 15.37 -0.57
C SER A 60 -10.65 14.22 0.42
N GLY A 61 -11.14 13.08 -0.04
CA GLY A 61 -11.32 11.93 0.82
C GLY A 61 -9.99 11.46 1.41
N LEU A 62 -9.98 11.18 2.71
CA LEU A 62 -8.84 10.62 3.44
C LEU A 62 -9.05 9.12 3.62
N PRO A 63 -8.35 8.25 2.85
CA PRO A 63 -8.48 6.82 3.04
C PRO A 63 -7.90 6.38 4.38
N SER A 64 -8.49 5.34 4.94
CA SER A 64 -7.97 4.60 6.08
C SER A 64 -8.02 3.12 5.77
N ILE A 65 -6.92 2.41 6.05
CA ILE A 65 -6.82 0.98 5.86
C ILE A 65 -6.56 0.35 7.22
N ARG A 66 -7.51 -0.46 7.70
CA ARG A 66 -7.47 -1.09 9.03
C ARG A 66 -7.17 -0.11 10.17
N GLY A 67 -7.68 1.12 10.07
CA GLY A 67 -7.50 2.18 11.08
C GLY A 67 -6.18 2.96 10.98
N LEU A 68 -5.28 2.56 10.08
CA LEU A 68 -4.15 3.38 9.66
C LEU A 68 -4.65 4.40 8.64
N ALA A 69 -4.20 5.62 8.76
CA ALA A 69 -4.63 6.73 7.92
C ALA A 69 -3.49 7.72 7.84
N ASP A 70 -3.59 8.62 6.88
CA ASP A 70 -2.69 9.77 6.75
C ASP A 70 -1.27 9.37 6.35
N ASP A 71 -0.23 10.06 6.84
CA ASP A 71 1.18 9.70 6.66
C ASP A 71 1.56 8.26 7.10
N ARG A 72 0.63 7.53 7.74
CA ARG A 72 0.78 6.09 8.04
C ARG A 72 0.32 5.20 6.87
N LEU A 73 -0.11 5.79 5.76
CA LEU A 73 -0.40 5.10 4.51
C LEU A 73 0.56 5.65 3.47
N ARG A 74 1.45 4.78 2.98
CA ARG A 74 2.23 5.13 1.81
C ARG A 74 1.35 5.10 0.57
N ILE A 75 1.31 6.23 -0.16
CA ILE A 75 0.59 6.35 -1.43
C ILE A 75 1.62 6.65 -2.51
N ALA A 76 1.63 5.82 -3.56
CA ALA A 76 2.49 6.00 -4.72
C ALA A 76 1.64 6.07 -6.00
N VAL A 77 2.04 6.95 -6.90
CA VAL A 77 1.43 7.13 -8.23
C VAL A 77 2.53 6.88 -9.25
N ASP A 78 2.35 5.88 -10.11
CA ASP A 78 3.35 5.47 -11.10
C ASP A 78 4.76 5.24 -10.49
N GLY A 79 4.80 4.77 -9.24
CA GLY A 79 6.03 4.52 -8.49
C GLY A 79 6.64 5.74 -7.77
N ALA A 80 6.07 6.92 -7.91
CA ALA A 80 6.46 8.10 -7.16
C ALA A 80 5.61 8.27 -5.90
N ASP A 81 6.26 8.42 -4.74
CA ASP A 81 5.55 8.65 -3.47
C ASP A 81 4.92 10.05 -3.45
N ILE A 82 3.64 10.10 -3.11
CA ILE A 82 2.86 11.34 -3.03
C ILE A 82 2.30 11.46 -1.62
N SER A 83 2.51 12.61 -1.00
CA SER A 83 1.97 12.94 0.32
C SER A 83 1.16 14.24 0.28
N ALA A 84 0.47 14.54 1.38
CA ALA A 84 -0.20 15.82 1.53
C ALA A 84 0.83 16.98 1.56
N SER A 85 0.51 18.09 0.89
CA SER A 85 1.40 19.26 0.88
C SER A 85 1.08 20.28 1.97
N CYS A 86 -0.12 20.22 2.57
CA CYS A 86 -0.48 21.07 3.71
C CYS A 86 -0.41 20.25 5.01
N PRO A 87 0.18 20.79 6.09
CA PRO A 87 0.32 20.08 7.38
C PRO A 87 -1.00 19.67 8.07
N ASN A 88 -2.14 20.16 7.59
CA ASN A 88 -3.46 19.84 8.12
C ASN A 88 -4.25 18.88 7.22
N HIS A 89 -3.62 18.34 6.17
CA HIS A 89 -4.13 17.27 5.31
C HIS A 89 -5.48 17.56 4.63
N MET A 90 -5.73 18.84 4.34
CA MET A 90 -6.87 19.27 3.51
C MET A 90 -6.71 18.91 2.02
N ASN A 91 -5.48 18.63 1.61
CA ASN A 91 -5.06 18.19 0.28
C ASN A 91 -4.39 16.81 0.39
N PRO A 92 -5.16 15.74 0.70
CA PRO A 92 -4.61 14.40 0.73
C PRO A 92 -4.01 14.02 -0.62
N ALA A 93 -3.07 13.06 -0.63
CA ALA A 93 -2.36 12.66 -1.84
C ALA A 93 -3.29 12.35 -3.03
N LEU A 94 -4.43 11.69 -2.78
CA LEU A 94 -5.41 11.33 -3.82
C LEU A 94 -6.19 12.53 -4.38
N SER A 95 -6.19 13.69 -3.72
CA SER A 95 -6.84 14.91 -4.24
C SER A 95 -6.13 15.50 -5.46
N TYR A 96 -4.92 15.05 -5.76
CA TYR A 96 -4.14 15.46 -6.94
C TYR A 96 -4.40 14.61 -8.18
N LEU A 97 -5.19 13.55 -8.04
CA LEU A 97 -5.55 12.65 -9.12
C LEU A 97 -7.04 12.77 -9.41
N LEU A 98 -7.39 12.68 -10.69
CA LEU A 98 -8.78 12.50 -11.09
C LEU A 98 -9.11 11.01 -11.13
N PRO A 99 -10.31 10.59 -10.70
CA PRO A 99 -10.70 9.18 -10.75
C PRO A 99 -10.63 8.58 -12.16
N ALA A 100 -10.89 9.41 -13.18
CA ALA A 100 -10.87 9.01 -14.59
C ALA A 100 -9.46 8.72 -15.13
N ASP A 101 -8.42 9.23 -14.48
CA ASP A 101 -7.02 9.02 -14.88
C ASP A 101 -6.42 7.75 -14.22
N VAL A 102 -7.17 7.06 -13.36
CA VAL A 102 -6.73 5.86 -12.66
C VAL A 102 -7.01 4.61 -13.50
N GLY A 103 -5.96 4.01 -14.04
CA GLY A 103 -6.05 2.76 -14.80
C GLY A 103 -6.08 1.49 -13.95
N SER A 104 -5.46 1.50 -12.78
CA SER A 104 -5.43 0.38 -11.84
C SER A 104 -5.04 0.85 -10.44
N ILE A 105 -5.47 0.12 -9.41
CA ILE A 105 -5.09 0.35 -8.02
C ILE A 105 -4.60 -0.96 -7.41
N THR A 106 -3.43 -0.93 -6.79
CA THR A 106 -2.93 -2.03 -5.95
C THR A 106 -2.91 -1.59 -4.50
N VAL A 107 -3.57 -2.35 -3.62
CA VAL A 107 -3.62 -2.07 -2.19
C VAL A 107 -2.97 -3.19 -1.38
N TYR A 108 -2.09 -2.82 -0.45
CA TYR A 108 -1.46 -3.72 0.52
C TYR A 108 -2.01 -3.45 1.92
N PRO A 109 -3.12 -4.09 2.35
CA PRO A 109 -3.82 -3.72 3.58
C PRO A 109 -3.20 -4.32 4.85
N GLY A 110 -1.96 -4.82 4.79
CA GLY A 110 -1.31 -5.59 5.85
C GLY A 110 0.19 -5.40 5.82
N ILE A 111 0.95 -6.46 6.14
CA ILE A 111 2.40 -6.39 6.02
C ILE A 111 2.75 -6.17 4.54
N THR A 112 3.54 -5.15 4.26
CA THR A 112 3.92 -4.78 2.91
C THR A 112 5.18 -5.56 2.52
N PRO A 113 5.26 -6.17 1.33
CA PRO A 113 6.49 -6.80 0.89
C PRO A 113 7.64 -5.78 0.85
N VAL A 114 8.82 -6.16 1.33
CA VAL A 114 10.01 -5.28 1.33
C VAL A 114 10.38 -4.78 -0.08
N SER A 115 10.02 -5.54 -1.12
CA SER A 115 10.23 -5.16 -2.52
C SER A 115 9.47 -3.92 -2.96
N VAL A 116 8.40 -3.54 -2.24
CA VAL A 116 7.59 -2.34 -2.53
C VAL A 116 7.73 -1.26 -1.45
N GLY A 117 8.71 -1.41 -0.56
CA GLY A 117 8.93 -0.56 0.61
C GLY A 117 8.36 -1.17 1.88
N GLY A 118 9.23 -1.46 2.84
CA GLY A 118 8.86 -2.12 4.09
C GLY A 118 8.21 -1.22 5.14
N ASP A 119 7.95 0.05 4.82
CA ASP A 119 7.47 1.10 5.73
C ASP A 119 6.12 1.72 5.30
N SER A 120 5.23 0.90 4.74
CA SER A 120 3.91 1.34 4.23
C SER A 120 2.75 1.19 5.21
#